data_AF-A0A3N9V0G7-F1
#
_entry.id   AF-A0A3N9V0G7-F1
#
_cell.length_a   1.000
_cell.length_b   1.000
_cell.length_c   1.000
_cell.angle_alpha   90.00
_cell.angle_beta   90.00
_cell.angle_gamma   90.00
#
_symmetry.space_group_name_H-M   'P 1'
#
loop_
_entity.id
_entity.type
_entity.pdbx_description
1 polymer ?
#
loop_
_entity_poly.entity_id
_entity_poly.type
_entity_poly.pdbx_seq_one_letter_code
_entity_poly.pdbx_strand_id
1 'polypeptide(L)'
;MAHRPGLVFAGYSAFEPNPGHVQVLQTLLTKLPFPVRLQARGFDEGVQIEGLHDFVLFSHSLYWMRDPAAAMLHAADSLTPGGVAMALIQGPCGAHALFNLFEDQYQRLSPMLQNNRISMNW
;
A
#
# COMPACT_ATOMS: atom_id res chain seq x y z
N MET A 1 14.76 24.62 -14.50
CA MET A 1 13.79 23.67 -13.92
C MET A 1 14.10 22.30 -14.49
N ALA A 2 14.58 21.37 -13.67
CA ALA A 2 14.80 20.00 -14.13
C ALA A 2 13.44 19.35 -14.42
N HIS A 3 13.30 18.77 -15.61
CA HIS A 3 12.15 17.95 -15.98
C HIS A 3 12.02 16.85 -14.92
N ARG A 4 10.93 16.85 -14.13
CA ARG A 4 10.57 15.65 -13.39
C ARG A 4 10.15 14.63 -14.46
N PRO A 5 10.88 13.51 -14.64
CA PRO A 5 10.40 12.47 -15.52
C PRO A 5 9.00 12.07 -15.02
N GLY A 6 8.03 11.97 -15.93
CA GLY A 6 6.69 11.53 -15.58
C GLY A 6 6.76 10.17 -14.88
N LEU A 7 5.78 9.88 -14.02
CA LEU A 7 5.67 8.55 -13.40
C LEU A 7 5.61 7.50 -14.52
N VAL A 8 6.59 6.60 -14.54
CA VAL A 8 6.62 5.46 -15.47
C VAL A 8 6.15 4.23 -14.71
N PHE A 9 5.03 3.65 -15.12
CA PHE A 9 4.57 2.37 -14.59
C PHE A 9 5.44 1.25 -15.16
N ALA A 10 6.42 0.80 -14.37
CA ALA A 10 7.37 -0.24 -14.77
C ALA A 10 6.85 -1.66 -14.53
N GLY A 11 5.86 -1.84 -13.66
CA GLY A 11 5.27 -3.14 -13.35
C GLY A 11 4.12 -3.03 -12.35
N TYR A 12 3.34 -4.10 -12.22
CA TYR A 12 2.22 -4.19 -11.29
C TYR A 12 2.12 -5.57 -10.65
N SER A 13 2.07 -5.60 -9.32
CA SER A 13 1.87 -6.82 -8.53
C SER A 13 0.54 -6.70 -7.78
N ALA A 14 -0.29 -7.74 -7.83
CA ALA A 14 -1.58 -7.75 -7.15
C ALA A 14 -1.87 -9.10 -6.48
N PHE A 15 -2.57 -9.03 -5.35
CA PHE A 15 -3.09 -10.16 -4.60
C PHE A 15 -4.61 -10.07 -4.59
N GLU A 16 -5.28 -11.09 -5.11
CA GLU A 16 -6.75 -11.15 -5.16
C GLU A 16 -7.22 -12.56 -4.78
N PRO A 17 -7.84 -12.73 -3.61
CA PRO A 17 -8.34 -14.04 -3.18
C PRO A 17 -9.62 -14.49 -3.89
N ASN A 18 -10.41 -13.58 -4.47
CA ASN A 18 -11.69 -13.92 -5.07
C ASN A 18 -11.51 -14.52 -6.48
N PRO A 19 -11.89 -15.80 -6.70
CA PRO A 19 -11.67 -16.46 -8.00
C PRO A 19 -12.39 -15.77 -9.17
N GLY A 20 -13.56 -15.18 -8.95
CA GLY A 20 -14.29 -14.43 -9.97
C GLY A 20 -13.57 -13.14 -10.35
N HIS A 21 -13.00 -12.44 -9.38
CA HIS A 21 -12.17 -11.25 -9.65
C HIS A 21 -10.88 -11.64 -10.37
N VAL A 22 -10.21 -12.72 -9.96
CA VAL A 22 -9.00 -13.22 -10.62
C VAL A 22 -9.22 -13.44 -12.11
N GLN A 23 -10.32 -14.12 -12.49
CA GLN A 23 -10.63 -14.36 -13.91
C GLN A 23 -10.81 -13.05 -14.71
N VAL A 24 -11.52 -12.08 -14.13
CA VAL A 24 -11.71 -10.76 -14.74
C VAL A 24 -10.37 -10.01 -14.86
N LEU A 25 -9.57 -9.99 -13.78
CA LEU A 25 -8.27 -9.34 -13.73
C LEU A 25 -7.27 -9.96 -14.71
N GLN A 26 -7.21 -11.29 -14.83
CA GLN A 26 -6.36 -11.95 -15.81
C GLN A 26 -6.63 -11.46 -17.23
N THR A 27 -7.90 -11.21 -17.58
CA THR A 27 -8.26 -10.68 -18.89
C THR A 27 -7.87 -9.20 -19.03
N LEU A 28 -8.19 -8.37 -18.03
CA LEU A 28 -7.95 -6.93 -18.09
C LEU A 28 -6.46 -6.55 -18.08
N LEU A 29 -5.68 -7.24 -17.24
CA LEU A 29 -4.27 -6.92 -16.98
C LEU A 29 -3.36 -7.25 -18.18
N THR A 30 -3.75 -8.18 -19.06
CA THR A 30 -2.99 -8.47 -20.31
C THR A 30 -2.90 -7.30 -21.28
N LYS A 31 -3.78 -6.30 -21.13
CA LYS A 31 -3.81 -5.11 -22.00
C LYS A 31 -2.85 -4.01 -21.54
N LEU A 32 -2.19 -4.18 -20.39
CA LEU A 32 -1.28 -3.19 -19.83
C LEU A 32 0.09 -3.29 -20.51
N PRO A 33 0.75 -2.15 -20.80
CA PRO A 33 2.03 -2.13 -21.51
C PRO A 33 3.24 -2.44 -20.62
N PHE A 34 3.01 -3.03 -19.43
CA PHE A 34 4.03 -3.35 -18.44
C PHE A 34 3.79 -4.73 -17.83
N PRO A 35 4.84 -5.38 -17.29
CA PRO A 35 4.71 -6.68 -16.63
C PRO A 35 3.70 -6.65 -15.48
N VAL A 36 2.85 -7.68 -15.43
CA VAL A 36 1.86 -7.85 -14.37
C VAL A 36 2.03 -9.22 -13.70
N ARG A 37 2.00 -9.23 -12.37
CA ARG A 37 2.00 -10.43 -11.53
C ARG A 37 0.72 -10.45 -10.70
N LEU A 38 -0.18 -11.37 -10.99
CA LEU A 38 -1.41 -11.58 -10.22
C LEU A 38 -1.30 -12.86 -9.42
N GLN A 39 -1.46 -12.77 -8.10
CA GLN A 39 -1.48 -13.91 -7.20
C GLN A 39 -2.91 -14.14 -6.71
N ALA A 40 -3.46 -15.33 -7.00
CA ALA A 40 -4.82 -15.73 -6.65
C ALA A 40 -4.92 -16.16 -5.18
N ARG A 41 -4.59 -15.26 -4.25
CA ARG A 41 -4.60 -15.48 -2.81
C ARG A 41 -4.80 -14.18 -2.04
N GLY A 42 -5.15 -14.32 -0.77
CA GLY A 42 -5.13 -13.20 0.18
C GLY A 42 -3.70 -12.77 0.49
N PHE A 43 -3.56 -11.50 0.88
CA PHE A 43 -2.31 -10.96 1.37
C PHE A 43 -2.24 -11.08 2.90
N ASP A 44 -1.12 -11.60 3.40
CA ASP A 44 -0.82 -11.84 4.81
C ASP A 44 0.71 -11.74 5.04
N GLU A 45 1.18 -11.80 6.29
CA GLU A 45 2.62 -11.67 6.60
C GLU A 45 3.46 -12.86 6.10
N GLY A 46 2.82 -13.98 5.73
CA GLY A 46 3.49 -15.15 5.18
C GLY A 46 3.71 -15.08 3.66
N VAL A 47 3.11 -14.09 2.98
CA VAL A 47 3.30 -13.88 1.55
C VAL A 47 4.72 -13.44 1.25
N GLN A 48 5.37 -14.08 0.28
CA GLN A 48 6.64 -13.58 -0.26
C GLN A 48 6.35 -12.50 -1.31
N ILE A 49 6.89 -11.30 -1.08
CA ILE A 49 6.80 -10.19 -2.03
C ILE A 49 8.05 -10.21 -2.89
N GLU A 50 7.86 -10.35 -4.20
CA GLU A 50 8.99 -10.40 -5.14
C GLU A 50 9.40 -8.99 -5.56
N GLY A 51 10.65 -8.62 -5.25
CA GLY A 51 11.25 -7.36 -5.67
C GLY A 51 10.88 -6.17 -4.79
N LEU A 52 11.45 -5.01 -5.14
CA LEU A 52 11.15 -3.73 -4.50
C LEU A 52 10.10 -2.95 -5.30
N HIS A 53 9.32 -2.14 -4.58
CA HIS A 53 8.23 -1.35 -5.12
C HIS A 53 8.39 0.12 -4.73
N ASP A 54 8.12 1.03 -5.67
CA ASP A 54 8.07 2.46 -5.35
C ASP A 54 6.76 2.84 -4.65
N PHE A 55 5.75 1.99 -4.77
CA PHE A 55 4.42 2.24 -4.25
C PHE A 55 3.70 0.94 -3.86
N VAL A 56 3.09 0.95 -2.68
CA VAL A 56 2.20 -0.10 -2.18
C VAL A 56 0.85 0.52 -1.86
N LEU A 57 -0.23 -0.10 -2.32
CA LEU A 57 -1.60 0.37 -2.12
C LEU A 57 -2.48 -0.70 -1.48
N PHE A 58 -3.10 -0.32 -0.36
CA PHE A 58 -4.21 -1.05 0.22
C PHE A 58 -5.51 -0.26 -0.01
N SER A 59 -6.24 -0.59 -1.07
CA SER A 59 -7.51 0.05 -1.39
C SER A 59 -8.67 -0.73 -0.77
N HIS A 60 -9.17 -0.27 0.38
CA HIS A 60 -10.27 -0.91 1.11
C HIS A 60 -10.07 -2.41 1.42
N SER A 61 -8.82 -2.89 1.43
CA SER A 61 -8.50 -4.31 1.61
C SER A 61 -8.08 -4.67 3.04
N LEU A 62 -7.57 -3.70 3.81
CA LEU A 62 -6.99 -3.95 5.14
C LEU A 62 -7.97 -4.54 6.16
N TYR A 63 -9.29 -4.26 6.10
CA TYR A 63 -10.25 -4.77 7.09
C TYR A 63 -10.42 -6.29 7.08
N TRP A 64 -10.02 -6.93 5.99
CA TRP A 64 -10.15 -8.37 5.81
C TRP A 64 -8.92 -9.13 6.32
N MET A 65 -7.88 -8.41 6.73
CA MET A 65 -6.63 -8.98 7.23
C MET A 65 -6.76 -9.20 8.74
N ARG A 66 -6.18 -10.31 9.22
CA ARG A 66 -6.20 -10.66 10.64
C ARG A 66 -5.47 -9.64 11.49
N ASP A 67 -4.33 -9.16 10.99
CA ASP A 67 -3.54 -8.09 11.58
C ASP A 67 -3.22 -7.06 10.48
N PRO A 68 -4.07 -6.03 10.32
CA PRO A 68 -3.87 -5.01 9.28
C PRO A 68 -2.55 -4.24 9.44
N ALA A 69 -2.07 -4.11 10.67
CA ALA A 69 -0.83 -3.42 10.97
C ALA A 69 0.38 -4.23 10.48
N ALA A 70 0.46 -5.48 10.88
CA ALA A 70 1.55 -6.37 10.51
C ALA A 70 1.58 -6.59 8.99
N ALA A 71 0.42 -6.73 8.34
CA ALA A 71 0.34 -6.78 6.88
C ALA A 71 0.86 -5.50 6.20
N MET A 72 0.49 -4.32 6.71
CA MET A 72 0.97 -3.06 6.13
C MET A 72 2.50 -2.89 6.33
N LEU A 73 3.02 -3.26 7.50
CA LEU A 73 4.47 -3.25 7.78
C LEU A 73 5.22 -4.22 6.87
N HIS A 74 4.72 -5.46 6.73
CA HIS A 74 5.28 -6.46 5.84
C HIS A 74 5.33 -5.99 4.38
N ALA A 75 4.29 -5.29 3.92
CA ALA A 75 4.32 -4.70 2.59
C ALA A 75 5.29 -3.52 2.48
N ALA A 76 5.46 -2.72 3.54
CA ALA A 76 6.40 -1.61 3.58
C ALA A 76 7.87 -2.07 3.50
N ASP A 77 8.19 -3.28 3.97
CA ASP A 77 9.53 -3.88 3.81
C ASP A 77 9.90 -4.13 2.34
N SER A 78 8.92 -4.16 1.44
CA SER A 78 9.14 -4.26 0.00
C SER A 78 9.33 -2.92 -0.71
N LEU A 79 9.37 -1.80 0.02
CA LEU A 79 9.52 -0.47 -0.59
C LEU A 79 10.97 -0.14 -0.94
N THR A 80 11.17 0.57 -2.05
CA THR A 80 12.44 1.24 -2.36
C THR A 80 12.72 2.37 -1.35
N PRO A 81 13.98 2.82 -1.18
CA PRO A 81 14.24 4.06 -0.45
C PRO A 81 13.46 5.23 -1.06
N GLY A 82 12.54 5.81 -0.28
CA GLY A 82 11.64 6.88 -0.74
C GLY A 82 10.31 6.38 -1.33
N GLY A 83 10.08 5.08 -1.37
CA GLY A 83 8.80 4.48 -1.73
C GLY A 83 7.71 4.80 -0.72
N VAL A 84 6.46 4.62 -1.13
CA VAL A 84 5.28 5.01 -0.32
C VAL A 84 4.32 3.84 -0.16
N ALA A 85 3.95 3.55 1.10
CA ALA A 85 2.79 2.72 1.42
C ALA A 85 1.57 3.62 1.68
N MET A 86 0.45 3.31 1.04
CA MET A 86 -0.80 4.05 1.18
C MET A 86 -1.95 3.08 1.48
N ALA A 87 -2.79 3.47 2.44
CA ALA A 87 -4.03 2.78 2.74
C ALA A 87 -5.23 3.72 2.55
N LEU A 88 -6.19 3.30 1.72
CA LEU A 88 -7.47 3.99 1.57
C LEU A 88 -8.52 3.27 2.43
N ILE A 89 -8.94 3.96 3.49
CA ILE A 89 -9.74 3.37 4.55
C ILE A 89 -11.07 4.13 4.69
N GLN A 90 -12.17 3.44 4.41
CA GLN A 90 -13.57 3.82 4.56
C GLN A 90 -14.30 2.68 5.30
N GLY A 91 -14.16 2.63 6.63
CA GLY A 91 -14.85 1.69 7.50
C GLY A 91 -15.21 2.34 8.84
N PRO A 92 -16.20 1.81 9.59
CA PRO A 92 -16.63 2.36 10.88
C PRO A 92 -15.55 2.24 11.97
N CYS A 93 -14.67 1.25 11.85
CA CYS A 93 -13.46 1.07 12.66
C CYS A 93 -12.31 1.87 12.05
N GLY A 94 -12.50 3.20 11.94
CA GLY A 94 -11.66 4.12 11.17
C GLY A 94 -10.15 4.03 11.48
N ALA A 95 -9.36 4.79 10.74
CA ALA A 95 -7.89 4.85 10.78
C ALA A 95 -7.25 4.83 12.20
N HIS A 96 -8.00 5.08 13.27
CA HIS A 96 -7.68 4.77 14.66
C HIS A 96 -6.98 3.44 14.92
N ALA A 97 -7.40 2.32 14.29
CA ALA A 97 -6.72 1.04 14.50
C ALA A 97 -5.26 1.05 13.97
N LEU A 98 -4.95 1.92 13.00
CA LEU A 98 -3.62 2.08 12.43
C LEU A 98 -2.84 3.26 13.06
N PHE A 99 -3.49 4.16 13.80
CA PHE A 99 -2.82 5.33 14.36
C PHE A 99 -1.77 4.98 15.40
N ASN A 100 -1.97 3.93 16.18
CA ASN A 100 -0.98 3.45 17.15
C ASN A 100 0.35 3.05 16.47
N LEU A 101 0.33 2.64 15.19
CA LEU A 101 1.54 2.27 14.44
C LEU A 101 2.39 3.48 14.06
N PHE A 102 1.71 4.61 13.88
CA PHE A 102 2.34 5.86 13.50
C PHE A 102 2.66 6.73 14.71
N GLU A 103 2.29 6.31 15.92
CA GLU A 103 2.47 7.15 17.10
C GLU A 103 3.95 7.30 17.47
N ASP A 104 4.69 6.20 17.50
CA ASP A 104 6.14 6.22 17.74
C ASP A 104 6.91 6.91 16.60
N GLN A 105 6.40 6.80 15.37
CA GLN A 105 7.07 7.34 14.18
C GLN A 105 6.74 8.82 13.89
N TYR A 106 5.55 9.30 14.29
CA TYR A 106 5.04 10.62 13.91
C TYR A 106 4.60 11.48 15.10
N GLN A 107 4.68 10.97 16.34
CA GLN A 107 4.36 11.69 17.60
C GLN A 107 3.05 12.49 17.55
N ARG A 108 2.03 11.98 16.83
CA ARG A 108 0.79 12.74 16.53
C ARG A 108 -0.04 13.10 17.76
N LEU A 109 0.12 12.37 18.87
CA LEU A 109 -0.58 12.62 20.13
C LEU A 109 0.29 13.37 21.16
N SER A 110 1.51 13.78 20.79
CA SER A 110 2.25 14.76 21.59
C SER A 110 1.42 16.06 21.66
N PRO A 111 1.13 16.60 22.85
CA PRO A 111 0.26 17.76 23.02
C PRO A 111 0.75 19.04 22.31
N MET A 112 1.91 19.00 21.64
CA MET A 112 2.48 20.09 20.87
C MET A 112 2.07 20.16 19.38
N LEU A 113 1.40 19.14 18.81
CA LEU A 113 1.23 19.03 17.36
C LEU A 113 -0.22 18.84 16.88
N GLN A 114 -1.18 19.58 17.45
CA GLN A 114 -2.40 19.93 16.72
C GLN A 114 -2.09 20.95 15.61
N ASN A 115 -1.32 20.55 14.60
CA ASN A 115 -1.19 21.32 13.36
C ASN A 115 -1.12 20.37 12.16
N ASN A 116 -2.26 20.20 11.49
CA ASN A 116 -2.48 19.39 10.30
C ASN A 116 -1.80 19.98 9.03
N ARG A 117 -0.53 20.37 9.10
CA ARG A 117 0.19 20.96 7.96
C ARG A 117 1.44 20.16 7.63
N ILE A 118 1.25 19.05 6.90
CA ILE A 118 2.35 18.39 6.19
C ILE A 118 2.56 19.14 4.88
N SER A 119 3.42 20.15 4.91
CA SER A 119 4.13 20.66 3.74
C SER A 119 5.61 20.39 3.99
N MET A 120 6.20 19.43 3.29
CA MET A 120 7.65 19.29 3.24
C MET A 120 8.14 19.85 1.91
N ASN A 121 8.68 21.08 1.99
CA ASN A 121 9.83 21.46 1.19
C ASN A 121 11.04 20.75 1.78
N TRP A 122 11.75 19.94 0.99
CA TRP A 122 13.21 19.87 0.88
C TRP A 122 13.53 19.23 -0.48
#